data_AF-A0AA35LIN2-F1
#
_entry.id   AF-A0AA35LIN2-F1
#
_cell.length_a   1.000
_cell.length_b   1.000
_cell.length_c   1.000
_cell.angle_alpha   90.00
_cell.angle_beta   90.00
_cell.angle_gamma   90.00
#
_symmetry.space_group_name_H-M   'P 1'
#
loop_
_entity.id
_entity.type
_entity.pdbx_description
1 polymer ?
#
loop_
_entity_poly.entity_id
_entity_poly.type
_entity_poly.pdbx_seq_one_letter_code
_entity_poly.pdbx_strand_id
1 'polypeptide(L)'
;MATLAFALARVGLRKGPLLGGWRQRLLAAAHTRQVSAETSSAEQKYPGIIESTNEYRFVERLIPPSRAPVPPKHDSHPTPSGWSPPQDPLPDLSYFVRRSRMHNIPVYTDTTFRGYRKMTVIRKIEGNIWALENEVKELITQQSPK
;
A
#
# COMPACT_ATOMS: atom_id res chain seq x y z
N MET A 1 41.53 -53.76 -16.54
CA MET A 1 41.23 -55.16 -16.17
C MET A 1 39.72 -55.24 -15.96
N ALA A 2 38.95 -55.67 -16.97
CA ALA A 2 38.42 -57.06 -17.06
C ALA A 2 37.42 -57.32 -15.91
N THR A 3 36.15 -57.67 -16.06
CA THR A 3 35.41 -58.52 -17.02
C THR A 3 33.90 -58.27 -16.82
N LEU A 4 33.10 -57.92 -17.83
CA LEU A 4 32.22 -58.81 -18.60
C LEU A 4 31.56 -59.97 -17.84
N ALA A 5 30.21 -59.94 -17.77
CA ALA A 5 29.37 -61.14 -17.78
C ALA A 5 28.15 -60.86 -18.67
N PHE A 6 28.12 -61.52 -19.83
CA PHE A 6 26.97 -61.64 -20.72
C PHE A 6 26.21 -62.91 -20.37
N ALA A 7 24.88 -62.87 -20.45
CA ALA A 7 24.08 -64.06 -20.71
C ALA A 7 22.97 -63.74 -21.73
N LEU A 8 23.02 -64.48 -22.84
CA LEU A 8 22.14 -64.49 -24.00
C LEU A 8 20.80 -65.18 -23.70
N ALA A 9 19.67 -64.62 -24.17
CA ALA A 9 18.79 -65.11 -25.26
C ALA A 9 18.02 -66.44 -24.97
N ARG A 10 16.80 -66.73 -25.46
CA ARG A 10 16.06 -66.48 -26.72
C ARG A 10 14.55 -66.71 -26.42
N VAL A 11 13.58 -66.19 -27.19
CA VAL A 11 12.76 -66.85 -28.25
C VAL A 11 11.46 -66.02 -28.31
N GLY A 12 10.74 -65.73 -29.40
CA GLY A 12 10.75 -66.08 -30.82
C GLY A 12 9.83 -65.10 -31.59
N LEU A 13 10.10 -64.83 -32.87
CA LEU A 13 9.26 -65.19 -34.05
C LEU A 13 7.77 -64.78 -33.92
N ARG A 14 7.20 -63.86 -34.70
CA ARG A 14 6.99 -63.85 -36.17
C ARG A 14 6.54 -62.44 -36.59
N LYS A 15 7.23 -61.74 -37.51
CA LYS A 15 6.89 -61.57 -38.94
C LYS A 15 5.39 -61.56 -39.30
N GLY A 16 4.91 -60.43 -39.83
CA GLY A 16 3.83 -60.41 -40.83
C GLY A 16 3.01 -59.12 -40.86
N PRO A 17 2.51 -58.66 -42.02
CA PRO A 17 2.65 -57.26 -42.41
C PRO A 17 1.34 -56.54 -42.78
N LEU A 18 1.45 -55.22 -42.84
CA LEU A 18 1.03 -54.29 -43.90
C LEU A 18 -0.32 -54.46 -44.64
N LEU A 19 -0.91 -53.26 -44.83
CA LEU A 19 -1.79 -52.81 -45.91
C LEU A 19 -3.30 -52.94 -45.68
N GLY A 20 -3.88 -51.80 -45.29
CA GLY A 20 -5.33 -51.57 -45.28
C GLY A 20 -5.66 -50.12 -45.59
N GLY A 21 -5.42 -49.71 -46.83
CA GLY A 21 -6.26 -48.78 -47.60
C GLY A 21 -6.67 -47.46 -46.94
N TRP A 22 -5.92 -46.41 -47.24
CA TRP A 22 -6.42 -45.03 -47.22
C TRP A 22 -7.31 -44.84 -48.45
N ARG A 23 -8.63 -44.93 -48.28
CA ARG A 23 -9.59 -44.46 -49.30
C ARG A 23 -10.61 -43.53 -48.67
N GLN A 24 -10.59 -42.33 -49.24
CA GLN A 24 -11.42 -41.17 -48.95
C GLN A 24 -12.89 -41.51 -48.79
N ARG A 25 -13.48 -41.02 -47.70
CA ARG A 25 -14.90 -40.68 -47.65
C ARG A 25 -15.00 -39.20 -47.29
N LEU A 26 -14.95 -38.35 -48.32
CA LEU A 26 -15.43 -36.98 -48.22
C LEU A 26 -16.94 -37.04 -48.05
N LEU A 27 -17.40 -37.19 -46.80
CA LEU A 27 -18.76 -36.81 -46.46
C LEU A 27 -18.75 -35.30 -46.31
N ALA A 28 -19.32 -34.63 -47.31
CA ALA A 28 -19.73 -33.24 -47.18
C ALA A 28 -20.79 -33.17 -46.07
N ALA A 29 -20.33 -33.04 -44.83
CA ALA A 29 -21.18 -32.61 -43.74
C ALA A 29 -21.43 -31.12 -43.97
N ALA A 30 -22.50 -30.82 -44.72
CA ALA A 30 -23.13 -29.53 -44.69
C ALA A 30 -23.53 -29.27 -43.24
N HIS A 31 -22.62 -28.67 -42.47
CA HIS A 31 -22.95 -28.06 -41.21
C HIS A 31 -23.87 -26.91 -41.61
N THR A 32 -25.17 -27.14 -41.49
CA THR A 32 -26.14 -26.07 -41.39
C THR A 32 -25.68 -25.23 -40.22
N ARG A 33 -24.93 -24.17 -40.52
CA ARG A 33 -24.67 -23.10 -39.59
C ARG A 33 -26.05 -22.49 -39.36
N GLN A 34 -26.76 -22.95 -38.33
CA GLN A 34 -27.84 -22.19 -37.76
C GLN A 34 -27.20 -20.89 -37.25
N VAL A 35 -27.14 -19.91 -38.15
CA VAL A 35 -27.14 -18.52 -37.73
C VAL A 35 -28.55 -18.32 -37.23
N SER A 36 -28.74 -18.57 -35.94
CA SER A 36 -29.91 -18.06 -35.24
C SER A 36 -29.79 -16.53 -35.32
N ALA A 37 -30.32 -15.95 -36.40
CA ALA A 37 -30.78 -14.58 -36.41
C ALA A 37 -32.07 -14.51 -35.57
N GLU A 38 -31.99 -14.96 -34.32
CA GLU A 38 -32.93 -14.51 -33.32
C GLU A 38 -32.40 -13.17 -32.86
N THR A 39 -32.87 -12.13 -33.54
CA THR A 39 -33.08 -10.85 -32.87
C THR A 39 -34.19 -11.06 -31.84
N SER A 40 -33.94 -11.89 -30.83
CA SER A 40 -34.60 -11.72 -29.54
C SER A 40 -33.89 -10.55 -28.88
N SER A 41 -34.19 -9.35 -29.39
CA SER A 41 -34.20 -8.16 -28.55
C SER A 41 -35.33 -8.37 -27.54
N ALA A 42 -35.17 -9.36 -26.66
CA ALA A 42 -35.93 -9.46 -25.44
C ALA A 42 -35.63 -8.13 -24.74
N GLU A 43 -36.61 -7.25 -24.78
CA GLU A 43 -36.54 -5.89 -24.29
C GLU A 43 -36.05 -5.97 -22.85
N GLN A 44 -34.75 -5.68 -22.64
CA GLN A 44 -34.12 -5.73 -21.32
C GLN A 44 -34.66 -4.54 -20.53
N LYS A 45 -35.87 -4.70 -19.99
CA LYS A 45 -36.53 -3.68 -19.20
C LYS A 45 -35.87 -3.63 -17.83
N TYR A 46 -35.10 -2.58 -17.58
CA TYR A 46 -34.51 -2.35 -16.27
C TYR A 46 -35.61 -2.33 -15.19
N PRO A 47 -35.36 -2.94 -14.01
CA PRO A 47 -36.29 -2.83 -12.89
C PRO A 47 -36.44 -1.35 -12.48
N GLY A 48 -37.60 -1.00 -11.91
CA GLY A 48 -37.83 0.35 -11.38
C GLY A 48 -36.85 0.70 -10.27
N ILE A 49 -36.34 1.93 -10.26
CA ILE A 49 -35.40 2.43 -9.26
C ILE A 49 -36.20 3.19 -8.20
N ILE A 50 -35.91 2.91 -6.92
CA ILE A 50 -36.44 3.66 -5.78
C ILE A 50 -35.29 4.46 -5.19
N GLU A 51 -35.42 5.78 -5.17
CA GLU A 51 -34.41 6.68 -4.63
C GLU A 51 -34.71 6.95 -3.15
N SER A 52 -33.73 6.76 -2.27
CA SER A 52 -33.84 7.03 -0.83
C SER A 52 -32.68 7.91 -0.34
N THR A 53 -33.00 8.90 0.49
CA THR A 53 -32.01 9.87 1.00
C THR A 53 -31.45 9.47 2.37
N ASN A 54 -32.17 8.67 3.16
CA ASN A 54 -31.80 8.33 4.54
C ASN A 54 -30.48 7.54 4.60
N GLU A 55 -30.27 6.63 3.64
CA GLU A 55 -29.11 5.76 3.54
C GLU A 55 -27.86 6.53 3.08
N TYR A 56 -28.02 7.73 2.50
CA TYR A 56 -26.89 8.54 2.04
C TYR A 56 -25.96 8.99 3.16
N ARG A 57 -26.43 9.00 4.43
CA ARG A 57 -25.61 9.27 5.62
C ARG A 57 -24.41 8.32 5.75
N PHE A 58 -24.49 7.10 5.20
CA PHE A 58 -23.38 6.17 5.18
C PHE A 58 -22.32 6.56 4.14
N VAL A 59 -22.73 7.18 3.04
CA VAL A 59 -21.83 7.71 2.00
C VAL A 59 -21.08 8.93 2.53
N GLU A 60 -21.75 9.81 3.27
CA GLU A 60 -21.12 11.01 3.87
C GLU A 60 -19.91 10.67 4.75
N ARG A 61 -19.97 9.55 5.50
CA ARG A 61 -18.86 9.09 6.36
C ARG A 61 -17.63 8.61 5.59
N LEU A 62 -17.80 8.25 4.32
CA LEU A 62 -16.70 7.80 3.45
C LEU A 62 -15.95 8.97 2.82
N ILE A 63 -16.52 10.18 2.84
CA ILE A 63 -15.89 11.37 2.29
C ILE A 63 -14.79 11.83 3.27
N PRO A 64 -13.50 11.83 2.86
CA PRO A 64 -12.43 12.23 3.76
C PRO A 64 -12.45 13.76 4.00
N PRO A 65 -12.14 14.20 5.23
CA PRO A 65 -12.02 15.62 5.51
C PRO A 65 -10.79 16.23 4.81
N SER A 66 -10.96 17.41 4.22
CA SER A 66 -9.87 18.11 3.52
C SER A 66 -8.84 18.72 4.48
N ARG A 67 -9.28 19.15 5.66
CA ARG A 67 -8.45 19.84 6.67
C ARG A 67 -8.15 18.92 7.84
N ALA A 68 -6.94 19.05 8.40
CA ALA A 68 -6.57 18.35 9.63
C ALA A 68 -7.44 18.86 10.80
N PRO A 69 -8.02 17.97 11.60
CA PRO A 69 -8.86 18.37 12.72
C PRO A 69 -8.05 19.11 13.78
N VAL A 70 -8.75 19.94 14.56
CA VAL A 70 -8.19 20.55 15.77
C VAL A 70 -8.15 19.47 16.86
N PRO A 71 -7.10 19.41 17.70
CA PRO A 71 -7.03 18.43 18.78
C PRO A 71 -8.21 18.61 19.73
N PRO A 72 -8.86 17.51 20.17
CA PRO A 72 -9.89 17.60 21.19
C PRO A 72 -9.30 18.15 22.50
N LYS A 73 -10.12 18.87 23.26
CA LYS A 73 -9.75 19.33 24.60
C LYS A 73 -9.84 18.13 25.55
N HIS A 74 -8.82 17.96 26.38
CA HIS A 74 -8.77 16.93 27.42
C HIS A 74 -8.62 17.61 28.78
N ASP A 75 -9.15 16.97 29.83
CA ASP A 75 -9.09 17.51 31.19
C ASP A 75 -7.68 17.40 31.80
N SER A 76 -6.92 16.40 31.38
CA SER A 76 -5.56 16.12 31.88
C SER A 76 -4.57 15.97 30.73
N HIS A 77 -3.37 16.50 30.95
CA HIS A 77 -2.23 16.41 30.06
C HIS A 77 -0.99 15.90 30.82
N PRO A 78 -0.09 15.14 30.17
CA PRO A 78 -0.16 14.69 28.78
C PRO A 78 -1.29 13.67 28.55
N THR A 79 -1.77 13.57 27.31
CA THR A 79 -2.70 12.50 26.92
C THR A 79 -2.02 11.14 27.06
N PRO A 80 -2.75 10.00 27.01
CA PRO A 80 -2.13 8.67 27.06
C PRO A 80 -1.07 8.43 25.97
N SER A 81 -1.14 9.15 24.85
CA SER A 81 -0.13 9.14 23.78
C SER A 81 1.12 10.00 24.07
N GLY A 82 1.17 10.69 25.21
CA GLY A 82 2.23 11.63 25.58
C GLY A 82 2.09 13.02 24.95
N TRP A 83 0.98 13.32 24.26
CA TRP A 83 0.79 14.62 23.62
C TRP A 83 0.34 15.69 24.62
N SER A 84 0.90 16.89 24.49
CA SER A 84 0.51 18.08 25.23
C SER A 84 0.33 19.29 24.30
N PRO A 85 -0.71 20.12 24.55
CA PRO A 85 -0.89 21.38 23.82
C PRO A 85 0.25 22.37 24.13
N PRO A 86 0.43 23.41 23.30
CA PRO A 86 1.28 24.54 23.67
C PRO A 86 0.77 25.23 24.95
N GLN A 87 1.67 25.90 25.67
CA GLN A 87 1.29 26.71 26.83
C GLN A 87 0.63 28.00 26.36
N ASP A 88 -0.49 28.34 27.01
CA ASP A 88 -1.20 29.61 26.88
C ASP A 88 -1.25 30.26 28.28
N PRO A 89 -0.69 31.46 28.50
CA PRO A 89 -0.10 32.39 27.51
C PRO A 89 1.27 31.93 26.99
N LEU A 90 1.66 32.50 25.85
CA LEU A 90 2.97 32.25 25.25
C LEU A 90 4.09 32.72 26.19
N PRO A 91 5.19 31.96 26.30
CA PRO A 91 6.33 32.39 27.10
C PRO A 91 7.04 33.58 26.45
N ASP A 92 7.55 34.50 27.28
CA ASP A 92 8.32 35.66 26.84
C ASP A 92 9.77 35.25 26.52
N LEU A 93 9.95 34.62 25.36
CA LEU A 93 11.23 34.18 24.85
C LEU A 93 11.57 34.93 23.56
N SER A 94 12.86 35.13 23.31
CA SER A 94 13.36 35.81 22.10
C SER A 94 13.14 35.03 20.79
N TYR A 95 12.71 33.78 20.89
CA TYR A 95 12.39 32.91 19.76
C TYR A 95 11.13 32.09 20.05
N PHE A 96 10.50 31.61 18.98
CA PHE A 96 9.28 30.82 19.03
C PHE A 96 9.35 29.65 18.05
N VAL A 97 8.93 28.45 18.48
CA VAL A 97 8.91 27.26 17.62
C VAL A 97 7.47 26.82 17.39
N ARG A 98 7.01 26.93 16.14
CA ARG A 98 5.63 26.57 15.77
C ARG A 98 5.44 25.07 15.64
N ARG A 99 4.29 24.59 16.10
CA ARG A 99 3.88 23.18 15.89
C ARG A 99 3.71 22.86 14.39
N SER A 100 3.84 21.57 14.07
CA SER A 100 3.57 21.05 12.74
C SER A 100 2.07 21.14 12.39
N ARG A 101 1.71 20.85 11.12
CA ARG A 101 0.29 20.77 10.71
C ARG A 101 -0.49 19.76 11.56
N MET A 102 0.19 18.73 12.07
CA MET A 102 -0.38 17.66 12.89
C MET A 102 -0.21 17.92 14.40
N HIS A 103 0.00 19.18 14.81
CA HIS A 103 0.09 19.62 16.20
C HIS A 103 1.26 19.04 17.02
N ASN A 104 2.28 18.51 16.33
CA ASN A 104 3.49 17.94 16.95
C ASN A 104 4.68 18.90 16.92
N ILE A 105 5.67 18.65 17.77
CA ILE A 105 6.92 19.44 17.82
C ILE A 105 7.74 19.14 16.55
N PRO A 106 8.25 20.15 15.82
CA PRO A 106 8.94 19.98 14.54
C PRO A 106 10.43 19.59 14.71
N VAL A 107 10.71 18.52 15.48
CA VAL A 107 12.07 17.99 15.71
C VAL A 107 12.16 16.63 15.02
N TYR A 108 13.11 16.49 14.10
CA TYR A 108 13.25 15.30 13.26
C TYR A 108 14.68 14.79 13.23
N THR A 109 14.86 13.49 13.04
CA THR A 109 16.16 12.90 12.78
C THR A 109 16.38 12.80 11.28
N ASP A 110 17.44 13.41 10.79
CA ASP A 110 17.92 13.27 9.42
C ASP A 110 19.13 12.31 9.41
N THR A 111 19.05 11.28 8.58
CA THR A 111 20.10 10.26 8.50
C THR A 111 20.70 10.28 7.10
N THR A 112 21.95 10.73 7.02
CA THR A 112 22.69 10.89 5.77
C THR A 112 23.86 9.90 5.69
N PHE A 113 24.52 9.80 4.54
CA PHE A 113 25.65 8.91 4.28
C PHE A 113 25.37 7.45 4.69
N ARG A 114 24.32 6.86 4.09
CA ARG A 114 23.97 5.44 4.26
C ARG A 114 23.81 4.99 5.73
N GLY A 115 23.36 5.86 6.62
CA GLY A 115 23.11 5.51 8.03
C GLY A 115 24.17 5.97 9.02
N TYR A 116 25.34 6.41 8.55
CA TYR A 116 26.47 6.74 9.43
C TYR A 116 26.28 8.07 10.16
N ARG A 117 25.74 9.08 9.46
CA ARG A 117 25.55 10.41 10.03
C ARG A 117 24.10 10.60 10.43
N LYS A 118 23.84 10.69 11.74
CA LYS A 118 22.54 11.04 12.32
C LYS A 118 22.56 12.48 12.81
N MET A 119 21.67 13.31 12.30
CA MET A 119 21.52 14.70 12.65
C MET A 119 20.12 14.94 13.19
N THR A 120 19.95 15.88 14.10
CA THR A 120 18.63 16.33 14.56
C THR A 120 18.35 17.70 13.98
N VAL A 121 17.23 17.84 13.29
CA VAL A 121 16.81 19.07 12.60
C VAL A 121 15.57 19.62 13.28
N ILE A 122 15.69 20.84 13.79
CA ILE A 122 14.57 21.61 14.33
C ILE A 122 14.08 22.55 13.22
N ARG A 123 12.78 22.53 12.93
CA ARG A 123 12.17 23.36 11.88
C ARG A 123 11.21 24.39 12.46
N LYS A 124 10.75 25.33 11.61
CA LYS A 124 9.70 26.32 11.94
C LYS A 124 10.05 27.19 13.15
N ILE A 125 11.30 27.64 13.20
CA ILE A 125 11.78 28.58 14.21
C ILE A 125 11.48 29.99 13.71
N GLU A 126 10.94 30.82 14.59
CA GLU A 126 10.67 32.25 14.40
C GLU A 126 11.42 33.04 15.49
N GLY A 127 11.84 34.27 15.22
CA GLY A 127 12.62 35.09 16.17
C GLY A 127 14.13 34.82 16.15
N ASN A 128 14.80 35.00 17.30
CA ASN A 128 16.26 34.94 17.41
C ASN A 128 16.79 33.50 17.44
N ILE A 129 17.28 33.01 16.31
CA ILE A 129 17.79 31.64 16.14
C ILE A 129 19.05 31.37 16.99
N TRP A 130 19.90 32.38 17.19
CA TRP A 130 21.16 32.23 17.94
C TRP A 130 20.92 32.00 19.43
N ALA A 131 19.87 32.60 19.99
CA ALA A 131 19.48 32.35 21.38
C ALA A 131 19.09 30.88 21.58
N LEU A 132 18.25 30.33 20.69
CA LEU A 132 17.89 28.90 20.71
C LEU A 132 19.12 27.99 20.54
N GLU A 133 20.04 28.33 19.64
CA GLU A 133 21.26 27.54 19.43
C GLU A 133 22.10 27.43 20.71
N ASN A 134 22.32 28.55 21.40
CA ASN A 134 23.12 28.59 22.62
C ASN A 134 22.47 27.76 23.73
N GLU A 135 21.16 27.95 23.97
CA GLU A 135 20.42 27.17 24.96
C GLU A 135 20.45 25.67 24.67
N VAL A 136 20.28 25.27 23.40
CA VAL A 136 20.34 23.85 23.00
C VAL A 136 21.75 23.27 23.21
N LYS A 137 22.80 24.02 22.89
CA LYS A 137 24.20 23.59 23.13
C LYS A 137 24.46 23.38 24.62
N GLU A 138 24.00 24.28 25.48
CA GLU A 138 24.14 24.17 26.92
C GLU A 138 23.41 22.92 27.46
N LEU A 139 22.16 22.71 27.04
CA LEU A 139 21.37 21.54 27.44
C LEU A 139 22.02 20.22 27.02
N ILE A 140 22.52 20.12 25.78
CA ILE A 140 23.16 18.89 25.29
C ILE A 140 24.48 18.63 26.01
N THR A 141 25.26 19.69 26.29
CA THR A 141 26.53 19.57 27.03
C THR A 141 26.29 19.09 28.45
N GLN A 142 25.21 19.55 29.10
CA GLN A 142 24.83 19.12 30.44
C GLN A 142 24.33 17.67 30.49
N GLN A 143 23.60 17.21 29.47
CA GLN A 143 23.05 15.85 29.40
C GLN A 143 24.07 14.80 28.94
N SER A 144 25.14 15.22 28.26
CA SER A 144 26.17 14.31 27.78
C SER A 144 27.05 13.87 28.96
N PRO A 145 27.19 12.55 29.23
CA PRO A 145 28.15 12.09 30.21
C PRO A 145 29.56 12.46 29.75
N LYS A 146 30.38 12.95 30.70
CA LYS A 146 31.81 13.25 30.45
C LYS A 146 32.61 11.98 30.21
#